data_AF-A0A7C9E3X5-F1
#
_entry.id   AF-A0A7C9E3X5-F1
#
_cell.length_a   1.000
_cell.length_b   1.000
_cell.length_c   1.000
_cell.angle_alpha   90.00
_cell.angle_beta   90.00
_cell.angle_gamma   90.00
#
_symmetry.space_group_name_H-M   'P 1'
#
loop_
_entity.id
_entity.type
_entity.pdbx_description
1 polymer ?
#
loop_
_entity_poly.entity_id
_entity_poly.type
_entity_poly.pdbx_seq_one_letter_code
_entity_poly.pdbx_strand_id
1 'polypeptide(L)'
;LEMFRIEYVGTSPYINCQPSLYHHRLGPKDQFLILSSDGLYQYFTNEEAVAEVELFILLSPEGDPAQHLVEEVLFRAAKKAGKFPDLLLPRNVHLRPKNTLMGSN
;
A
#
# COMPACT_ATOMS: atom_id res chain seq x y z
N LEU A 1 -7.93 24.59 -26.09
CA LEU A 1 -7.69 24.16 -24.71
C LEU A 1 -6.99 25.32 -24.00
N GLU A 2 -7.72 26.07 -23.17
CA GLU A 2 -7.10 27.09 -22.32
C GLU A 2 -6.25 26.37 -21.27
N MET A 3 -4.94 26.60 -21.31
CA MET A 3 -4.04 26.05 -20.31
C MET A 3 -4.13 26.93 -19.07
N PHE A 4 -4.47 26.31 -17.93
CA PHE A 4 -4.38 26.97 -16.64
C PHE A 4 -2.92 27.36 -16.40
N ARG A 5 -2.62 28.66 -16.45
CA ARG A 5 -1.30 29.23 -16.18
C ARG A 5 -1.35 29.96 -14.86
N ILE A 6 -0.58 29.48 -13.89
CA ILE A 6 -0.37 30.17 -12.62
C ILE A 6 0.82 31.12 -12.80
N GLU A 7 0.63 32.41 -12.57
CA GLU A 7 1.73 33.36 -12.45
C GLU A 7 2.40 33.18 -11.09
N TYR A 8 3.50 32.42 -11.06
CA TYR A 8 4.28 32.25 -9.84
C TYR A 8 5.01 33.56 -9.48
N VAL A 9 4.66 34.13 -8.33
CA VAL A 9 5.32 35.32 -7.78
C VAL A 9 6.42 34.87 -6.82
N GLY A 10 7.65 34.74 -7.32
CA GLY A 10 8.83 34.42 -6.52
C GLY A 10 10.10 34.39 -7.35
N THR A 11 11.26 34.45 -6.68
CA THR A 11 12.59 34.44 -7.34
C THR A 11 13.24 33.06 -7.38
N SER A 12 12.64 32.07 -6.73
CA SER A 12 13.12 30.68 -6.67
C SER A 12 12.25 29.76 -7.54
N PRO A 13 12.76 28.63 -8.04
CA PRO A 13 11.93 27.70 -8.82
C PRO A 13 10.81 27.13 -7.95
N TYR A 14 9.57 27.13 -8.47
CA TYR A 14 8.39 26.59 -7.78
C TYR A 14 8.51 25.07 -7.51
N ILE A 15 9.20 24.34 -8.40
CA ILE A 15 9.50 22.91 -8.28
C ILE A 15 11.01 22.73 -8.49
N ASN A 16 11.66 21.95 -7.65
CA ASN A 16 13.04 21.51 -7.84
C ASN A 16 13.10 19.98 -8.02
N CYS A 17 14.17 19.51 -8.66
CA CYS A 17 14.43 18.08 -8.84
C CYS A 17 15.42 17.56 -7.80
N GLN A 18 15.44 18.15 -6.60
CA GLN A 18 16.39 17.79 -5.56
C GLN A 18 15.77 16.74 -4.63
N PRO A 19 16.29 15.50 -4.59
CA PRO A 19 15.74 14.47 -3.73
C PRO A 19 16.18 14.68 -2.27
N SER A 20 15.38 14.17 -1.34
CA SER A 20 15.81 13.96 0.04
C SER A 20 16.65 12.70 0.12
N LEU A 21 17.88 12.81 0.65
CA LEU A 21 18.79 11.68 0.83
C LEU A 21 18.87 11.30 2.31
N TYR A 22 18.65 10.03 2.61
CA TYR A 22 18.76 9.48 3.97
C TYR A 22 19.61 8.21 3.96
N HIS A 23 20.39 7.99 5.01
CA HIS A 23 21.24 6.80 5.17
C HIS A 23 20.85 6.09 6.46
N HIS A 24 20.35 4.86 6.34
CA HIS A 24 20.02 4.00 7.48
C HIS A 24 21.00 2.82 7.52
N ARG A 25 21.63 2.60 8.68
CA ARG A 25 22.51 1.44 8.86
C ARG A 25 21.70 0.29 9.45
N LEU A 26 21.57 -0.79 8.69
CA LEU A 26 20.83 -1.97 9.11
C LEU A 26 21.39 -2.56 10.41
N GLY A 27 20.50 -2.86 11.34
CA GLY A 27 20.77 -3.56 12.59
C GLY A 27 20.04 -4.90 12.68
N PRO A 28 20.38 -5.75 13.67
CA PRO A 28 19.76 -7.06 13.84
C PRO A 28 18.28 -7.02 14.23
N LYS A 29 17.73 -5.85 14.53
CA LYS A 29 16.31 -5.64 14.85
C LYS A 29 15.47 -5.22 13.62
N ASP A 30 16.12 -4.82 12.53
CA ASP A 30 15.43 -4.41 11.31
C ASP A 30 14.92 -5.66 10.60
N GLN A 31 13.60 -5.73 10.34
CA GLN A 31 12.97 -6.91 9.75
C GLN A 31 12.69 -6.74 8.25
N PHE A 32 12.05 -5.64 7.87
CA PHE A 32 11.69 -5.34 6.49
C PHE A 32 11.56 -3.84 6.26
N LEU A 33 11.55 -3.43 4.98
CA LEU A 33 11.32 -2.05 4.55
C LEU A 33 10.14 -2.01 3.58
N ILE A 34 9.13 -1.19 3.89
CA ILE A 34 8.02 -0.92 2.97
C ILE A 34 8.34 0.36 2.21
N LEU A 35 8.49 0.24 0.88
CA LEU A 35 8.54 1.37 -0.04
C LEU A 35 7.30 1.33 -0.92
N SER A 36 6.47 2.37 -0.84
CA SER A 36 5.23 2.42 -1.61
C SER A 36 4.93 3.83 -2.07
N SER A 37 4.10 3.92 -3.11
CA SER A 37 3.42 5.17 -3.45
C SER A 37 2.39 5.54 -2.38
N ASP A 38 1.97 6.79 -2.41
CA ASP A 38 0.87 7.40 -1.68
C ASP A 38 -0.46 6.64 -1.82
N GLY A 39 -0.67 5.88 -2.90
CA GLY A 39 -1.83 5.00 -3.06
C GLY A 39 -2.03 3.96 -1.94
N LEU A 40 -0.96 3.44 -1.32
CA LEU A 40 -1.08 2.52 -0.18
C LEU A 40 -1.69 3.25 1.04
N TYR A 41 -1.12 4.40 1.36
CA TYR A 41 -1.45 5.18 2.56
C TYR A 41 -2.77 5.95 2.47
N GLN A 42 -3.46 5.90 1.33
CA GLN A 42 -4.86 6.32 1.21
C GLN A 42 -5.82 5.37 1.95
N TYR A 43 -5.39 4.13 2.22
CA TYR A 43 -6.20 3.07 2.82
C TYR A 43 -5.57 2.43 4.05
N PHE A 44 -4.31 2.74 4.35
CA PHE A 44 -3.54 2.23 5.49
C PHE A 44 -2.89 3.36 6.27
N THR A 45 -2.78 3.20 7.59
CA THR A 45 -1.76 3.91 8.37
C THR A 45 -0.41 3.19 8.28
N ASN A 46 0.68 3.84 8.69
CA ASN A 46 2.00 3.19 8.75
C ASN A 46 1.98 1.95 9.66
N GLU A 47 1.32 2.06 10.81
CA GLU A 47 1.22 0.99 11.80
C GLU A 47 0.40 -0.18 11.27
N GLU A 48 -0.71 0.08 10.57
CA GLU A 48 -1.51 -0.97 9.94
C GLU A 48 -0.73 -1.68 8.83
N ALA A 49 0.03 -0.96 8.01
CA ALA A 49 0.81 -1.56 6.93
C ALA A 49 1.92 -2.48 7.48
N VAL A 50 2.60 -2.05 8.55
CA VAL A 50 3.60 -2.85 9.25
C VAL A 50 2.97 -4.09 9.88
N ALA A 51 1.85 -3.92 10.60
CA ALA A 51 1.15 -5.03 11.26
C ALA A 51 0.62 -6.06 10.27
N GLU A 52 0.08 -5.62 9.13
CA GLU A 52 -0.44 -6.52 8.09
C GLU A 52 0.69 -7.36 7.47
N VAL A 53 1.84 -6.75 7.17
CA VAL A 53 3.01 -7.47 6.63
C VAL A 53 3.59 -8.44 7.65
N GLU A 54 3.77 -7.99 8.89
CA GLU A 54 4.30 -8.83 9.97
C GLU A 54 3.40 -10.04 10.22
N LEU A 55 2.07 -9.82 10.29
CA LEU A 55 1.10 -10.89 10.44
C LEU A 55 1.11 -11.85 9.24
N PHE A 56 1.17 -11.32 8.02
CA PHE A 56 1.16 -12.16 6.82
C PHE A 56 2.40 -13.04 6.71
N ILE A 57 3.59 -12.50 6.99
CA ILE A 57 4.84 -13.28 7.00
C ILE A 57 4.77 -14.44 7.99
N LEU A 58 4.18 -14.20 9.17
CA LEU A 58 4.00 -15.25 10.19
C LEU A 58 3.01 -16.34 9.76
N LEU A 59 1.89 -15.95 9.13
CA LEU A 59 0.82 -16.86 8.75
C LEU A 59 1.07 -17.59 7.42
N SER A 60 1.87 -17.01 6.54
CA SER A 60 2.10 -17.49 5.18
C SER A 60 3.55 -17.22 4.76
N PRO A 61 4.52 -17.99 5.31
CA PRO A 61 5.94 -17.75 5.08
C PRO A 61 6.36 -17.92 3.60
N GLU A 62 5.61 -18.70 2.82
CA GLU A 62 5.82 -18.90 1.38
C GLU A 62 5.06 -17.90 0.50
N GLY A 63 4.28 -17.00 1.10
CA GLY A 63 3.50 -15.99 0.39
C GLY A 63 4.33 -14.75 0.01
N ASP A 64 3.77 -13.92 -0.87
CA ASP A 64 4.34 -12.60 -1.20
C ASP A 64 3.62 -11.50 -0.37
N PRO A 65 4.29 -10.90 0.63
CA PRO A 65 3.69 -9.85 1.46
C PRO A 65 3.34 -8.58 0.67
N ALA A 66 4.09 -8.26 -0.39
CA ALA A 66 3.81 -7.09 -1.21
C ALA A 66 2.55 -7.31 -2.05
N GLN A 67 2.39 -8.52 -2.62
CA GLN A 67 1.16 -8.88 -3.32
C GLN A 67 -0.05 -8.83 -2.38
N HIS A 68 0.07 -9.40 -1.18
CA HIS A 68 -0.98 -9.37 -0.16
C HIS A 68 -1.39 -7.94 0.22
N LEU A 69 -0.42 -7.04 0.44
CA LEU A 69 -0.72 -5.63 0.72
C LEU A 69 -1.52 -4.98 -0.43
N VAL A 70 -1.16 -5.25 -1.68
CA VAL A 70 -1.90 -4.72 -2.84
C VAL A 70 -3.33 -5.25 -2.88
N GLU A 71 -3.53 -6.54 -2.62
CA GLU A 71 -4.85 -7.15 -2.56
C GLU A 71 -5.73 -6.53 -1.47
N GLU A 72 -5.16 -6.32 -0.28
CA GLU A 72 -5.88 -5.72 0.84
C GLU A 72 -6.20 -4.23 0.58
N VAL A 73 -5.32 -3.48 -0.11
CA VAL A 73 -5.63 -2.13 -0.61
C VAL A 73 -6.82 -2.15 -1.56
N LEU A 74 -6.83 -3.07 -2.53
CA LEU A 74 -7.92 -3.17 -3.50
C LEU A 74 -9.24 -3.54 -2.82
N PHE A 75 -9.19 -4.43 -1.82
CA PHE A 75 -10.34 -4.79 -1.01
C PHE A 75 -10.88 -3.59 -0.22
N ARG A 76 -10.02 -2.85 0.49
CA ARG A 76 -10.39 -1.63 1.23
C ARG A 76 -10.94 -0.55 0.30
N ALA A 77 -10.33 -0.37 -0.88
CA ALA A 77 -10.78 0.57 -1.90
C ALA A 77 -12.17 0.24 -2.44
N ALA A 78 -12.42 -1.03 -2.78
CA ALA A 78 -13.73 -1.51 -3.22
C ALA A 78 -14.79 -1.27 -2.14
N LYS A 79 -14.48 -1.65 -0.89
CA LYS A 79 -15.37 -1.45 0.26
C LYS A 79 -15.72 0.03 0.47
N LYS A 80 -14.72 0.93 0.39
CA LYS A 80 -14.92 2.38 0.51
C LYS A 80 -15.76 2.95 -0.63
N ALA A 81 -15.64 2.39 -1.83
CA ALA A 81 -16.41 2.80 -3.01
C ALA A 81 -17.81 2.16 -3.09
N GLY A 82 -18.19 1.30 -2.14
CA GLY A 82 -19.44 0.53 -2.21
C GLY A 82 -19.46 -0.47 -3.38
N LYS A 83 -18.30 -0.93 -3.84
CA LYS A 83 -18.15 -1.88 -4.96
C LYS A 83 -17.73 -3.25 -4.44
N PHE A 84 -18.05 -4.30 -5.19
CA PHE A 84 -17.55 -5.65 -4.90
C PHE A 84 -16.05 -5.76 -5.23
N PRO A 85 -15.21 -6.29 -4.33
CA PRO A 85 -13.77 -6.42 -4.52
C PRO A 85 -13.36 -7.19 -5.78
N ASP A 86 -14.17 -8.16 -6.19
CA ASP A 86 -13.93 -9.02 -7.36
C ASP A 86 -13.73 -8.26 -8.68
N LEU A 87 -14.19 -7.01 -8.76
CA LEU A 87 -14.06 -6.18 -9.96
C LEU A 87 -12.68 -5.51 -10.09
N LEU A 88 -11.92 -5.40 -8.99
CA LEU A 88 -10.66 -4.64 -8.95
C LEU A 88 -9.41 -5.51 -8.87
N LEU A 89 -9.57 -6.82 -8.66
CA LEU A 89 -8.45 -7.73 -8.51
C LEU A 89 -7.87 -8.11 -9.89
N PRO A 90 -6.54 -8.06 -10.09
CA PRO A 90 -5.91 -8.58 -11.29
C PRO A 90 -6.28 -10.05 -11.48
N ARG A 91 -6.60 -10.48 -12.70
CA ARG A 91 -6.99 -11.88 -13.00
C ARG A 91 -5.94 -12.95 -12.65
N ASN A 92 -4.71 -12.53 -12.31
CA ASN A 92 -3.61 -13.40 -11.91
C ASN A 92 -3.41 -13.46 -10.39
N VAL A 93 -4.25 -12.78 -9.61
CA VAL A 93 -4.25 -12.91 -8.16
C VAL A 93 -5.00 -14.19 -7.81
N HIS A 94 -4.25 -15.21 -7.39
CA HIS A 94 -4.83 -16.40 -6.81
C HIS A 94 -5.32 -16.05 -5.40
N LEU A 95 -6.54 -15.53 -5.30
CA LEU A 95 -7.21 -15.36 -4.01
C LEU A 95 -7.29 -16.74 -3.35
N ARG A 96 -6.44 -16.99 -2.37
CA ARG A 96 -6.72 -18.08 -1.45
C ARG A 96 -8.00 -17.70 -0.70
N PRO A 97 -9.01 -18.56 -0.67
CA PRO A 97 -10.23 -18.25 0.07
C PRO A 97 -9.85 -17.99 1.54
N LYS A 98 -10.18 -16.79 2.04
CA LYS A 98 -10.16 -16.54 3.49
C LYS A 98 -11.18 -17.52 4.09
N ASN A 99 -10.70 -18.58 4.74
CA ASN A 99 -11.54 -19.58 5.40
C ASN A 99 -12.61 -18.86 6.22
N THR A 100 -13.86 -19.00 5.78
CA THR A 100 -15.02 -18.62 6.56
C THR A 100 -14.95 -19.40 7.87
N LEU A 101 -14.71 -18.71 8.98
CA LEU A 101 -15.05 -19.22 10.31
C LEU A 101 -16.59 -19.26 10.41
N MET A 102 -17.19 -20.23 9.73
CA MET A 102 -18.48 -20.80 10.08
C MET A 102 -18.19 -22.03 10.94
N GLY A 103 -17.97 -21.80 12.22
CA GLY A 103 -18.28 -22.75 13.28
C GLY A 103 -19.45 -22.12 14.04
N SER A 104 -20.69 -22.46 13.70
CA SER A 104 -21.53 -23.34 14.53
C SER A 104 -21.17 -23.29 16.02
N ASN A 105 -22.00 -22.55 16.77
CA ASN A 105 -22.74 -23.05 17.93
C ASN A 105 -23.99 -22.18 18.12
#